data_AF-A0A848G407-F1
#
_entry.id   AF-A0A848G407-F1
#
_cell.length_a   1.000
_cell.length_b   1.000
_cell.length_c   1.000
_cell.angle_alpha   90.00
_cell.angle_beta   90.00
_cell.angle_gamma   90.00
#
_symmetry.space_group_name_H-M   'P 1'
#
loop_
_entity.id
_entity.type
_entity.pdbx_description
1 polymer ?
#
loop_
_entity_poly.entity_id
_entity_poly.type
_entity_poly.pdbx_seq_one_letter_code
_entity_poly.pdbx_strand_id
1 'polypeptide(L)'
;MNHRALILLMLGTLSQAPCKARADNCERLPKPTVTLLRHQEAFSLDLRSSFRTLTLLGPTGTRPGMQVLGLTRGTAVVSFQTRIVSYVDPGGRWECASPQLTVTYGFSPMTVYVAREFPKGSCAWNEIHRHELRHVQAYQDHLAGIESELRETLQRRFVTGDPWRGPVGQARNRIQQELEERWAPYVKRMINKVDQTQALIDTPEEYARVASSCGGEIRRLTR
;
A
#
# COMPACT_ATOMS: atom_id res chain seq x y z
N MET A 1 5.70 99.85 7.26
CA MET A 1 5.50 98.99 6.08
C MET A 1 6.54 97.89 6.12
N ASN A 2 6.13 96.63 6.23
CA ASN A 2 6.68 95.50 5.46
C ASN A 2 6.01 94.20 5.91
N HIS A 3 5.68 93.38 4.91
CA HIS A 3 4.62 92.40 4.90
C HIS A 3 4.91 91.11 5.68
N ARG A 4 3.85 90.59 6.29
CA ARG A 4 3.74 89.23 6.83
C ARG A 4 3.81 88.21 5.69
N ALA A 5 4.63 87.18 5.82
CA ALA A 5 4.55 85.96 5.01
C ALA A 5 4.24 84.78 5.94
N LEU A 6 3.00 84.29 5.86
CA LEU A 6 2.53 83.10 6.57
C LEU A 6 2.82 81.89 5.64
N ILE A 7 3.77 81.03 6.02
CA ILE A 7 4.07 79.79 5.30
C ILE A 7 3.16 78.69 5.88
N LEU A 8 2.18 78.25 5.09
CA LEU A 8 1.28 77.17 5.42
C LEU A 8 1.94 75.83 5.02
N LEU A 9 2.45 75.06 5.98
CA LEU A 9 2.93 73.70 5.74
C LEU A 9 1.72 72.75 5.58
N MET A 10 1.42 72.36 4.34
CA MET A 10 0.52 71.25 4.03
C MET A 10 1.24 69.92 4.31
N LEU A 11 0.93 69.27 5.44
CA LEU A 11 1.28 67.86 5.67
C LEU A 11 0.37 66.98 4.80
N GLY A 12 0.91 66.48 3.69
CA GLY A 12 0.23 65.46 2.87
C GLY A 12 0.27 64.11 3.56
N THR A 13 -0.88 63.64 4.05
CA THR A 13 -1.07 62.27 4.54
C THR A 13 -1.07 61.30 3.35
N LEU A 14 0.00 60.51 3.18
CA LEU A 14 -0.01 59.36 2.28
C LEU A 14 -0.95 58.28 2.85
N SER A 15 -2.17 58.18 2.32
CA SER A 15 -3.02 57.00 2.54
C SER A 15 -2.40 55.80 1.83
N GLN A 16 -1.76 54.92 2.60
CA GLN A 16 -1.44 53.56 2.16
C GLN A 16 -2.76 52.82 1.96
N ALA A 17 -3.23 52.71 0.72
CA ALA A 17 -4.32 51.82 0.40
C ALA A 17 -3.86 50.38 0.71
N PRO A 18 -4.58 49.61 1.54
CA PRO A 18 -4.23 48.22 1.77
C PRO A 18 -4.28 47.49 0.44
N CYS A 19 -3.14 46.97 0.01
CA CYS A 19 -3.07 46.06 -1.13
C CYS A 19 -3.92 44.85 -0.74
N LYS A 20 -5.17 44.79 -1.23
CA LYS A 20 -5.99 43.58 -1.10
C LYS A 20 -5.21 42.47 -1.80
N ALA A 21 -4.55 41.61 -1.04
CA ALA A 21 -3.97 40.40 -1.56
C ALA A 21 -5.07 39.70 -2.37
N ARG A 22 -4.90 39.63 -3.69
CA ARG A 22 -5.83 38.88 -4.53
C ARG A 22 -5.75 37.44 -4.03
N ALA A 23 -6.88 36.91 -3.57
CA ALA A 23 -6.99 35.49 -3.23
C ALA A 23 -6.42 34.68 -4.40
N ASP A 24 -5.40 33.88 -4.13
CA ASP A 24 -4.76 33.09 -5.15
C ASP A 24 -5.76 32.03 -5.63
N ASN A 25 -6.06 31.98 -6.93
CA ASN A 25 -7.00 30.99 -7.46
C ASN A 25 -6.55 29.56 -7.18
N CYS A 26 -5.25 29.34 -6.92
CA CYS A 26 -4.73 28.07 -6.46
C CYS A 26 -5.29 27.68 -5.09
N GLU A 27 -5.50 28.62 -4.16
CA GLU A 27 -6.08 28.37 -2.83
C GLU A 27 -7.54 27.91 -2.90
N ARG A 28 -8.20 28.10 -4.05
CA ARG A 28 -9.58 27.61 -4.29
C ARG A 28 -9.64 26.15 -4.71
N LEU A 29 -8.50 25.54 -5.06
CA LEU A 29 -8.45 24.12 -5.35
C LEU A 29 -8.75 23.32 -4.07
N PRO A 30 -9.37 22.14 -4.19
CA PRO A 30 -9.48 21.25 -3.03
C PRO A 30 -8.08 20.92 -2.51
N LYS A 31 -7.97 20.61 -1.22
CA LYS A 31 -6.70 20.11 -0.68
C LYS A 31 -6.37 18.74 -1.31
N PRO A 32 -5.09 18.40 -1.49
CA PRO A 32 -4.72 17.06 -1.93
C PRO A 32 -5.27 16.01 -0.96
N THR A 33 -5.59 14.81 -1.46
CA THR A 33 -6.10 13.72 -0.62
C THR A 33 -5.40 12.41 -0.92
N VAL A 34 -5.39 11.54 0.09
CA VAL A 34 -4.96 10.14 -0.01
C VAL A 34 -6.02 9.26 0.64
N THR A 35 -6.58 8.35 -0.15
CA THR A 35 -7.50 7.31 0.29
C THR A 35 -6.82 5.96 0.11
N LEU A 36 -6.92 5.09 1.12
CA LEU A 36 -6.43 3.72 1.04
C LEU A 36 -7.59 2.75 0.89
N LEU A 37 -7.45 1.77 0.00
CA LEU A 37 -8.38 0.68 -0.21
C LEU A 37 -7.62 -0.65 -0.09
N ARG A 38 -8.09 -1.54 0.79
CA ARG A 38 -7.58 -2.91 0.82
C ARG A 38 -8.20 -3.70 -0.33
N HIS A 39 -7.34 -4.31 -1.15
CA HIS A 39 -7.77 -5.27 -2.15
C HIS A 39 -8.20 -6.56 -1.44
N GLN A 40 -9.47 -6.91 -1.58
CA GLN A 40 -10.06 -8.12 -1.01
C GLN A 40 -10.49 -9.02 -2.15
N GLU A 41 -9.92 -10.22 -2.20
CA GLU A 41 -10.25 -11.27 -3.13
C GLU A 41 -10.33 -12.58 -2.34
N ALA A 42 -11.24 -13.48 -2.73
CA ALA A 42 -11.26 -14.81 -2.17
C ALA A 42 -10.01 -15.58 -2.62
N PHE A 43 -9.40 -16.35 -1.72
CA PHE A 43 -8.31 -17.23 -2.13
C PHE A 43 -8.85 -18.36 -3.02
N SER A 44 -8.01 -18.84 -3.93
CA SER A 44 -8.25 -20.05 -4.70
C SER A 44 -7.65 -21.27 -4.01
N LEU A 45 -8.24 -22.46 -4.23
CA LEU A 45 -7.74 -23.72 -3.68
C LEU A 45 -7.15 -24.58 -4.81
N ASP A 46 -5.88 -24.95 -4.69
CA ASP A 46 -5.21 -25.91 -5.57
C ASP A 46 -5.06 -27.25 -4.85
N LEU A 47 -5.64 -28.29 -5.45
CA LEU A 47 -5.54 -29.69 -5.01
C LEU A 47 -4.83 -30.57 -6.04
N ARG A 48 -4.15 -29.96 -7.01
CA ARG A 48 -3.54 -30.65 -8.16
C ARG A 48 -2.04 -30.84 -7.97
N SER A 49 -1.42 -29.98 -7.17
CA SER A 49 0.02 -29.99 -6.90
C SER A 49 0.40 -31.12 -5.96
N SER A 50 1.52 -31.80 -6.22
CA SER A 50 2.05 -32.83 -5.30
C SER A 50 2.84 -32.21 -4.16
N PHE A 51 2.97 -32.89 -3.01
CA PHE A 51 3.84 -32.40 -1.92
C PHE A 51 5.29 -32.21 -2.37
N ARG A 52 5.77 -33.00 -3.34
CA ARG A 52 7.11 -32.84 -3.94
C ARG A 52 7.21 -31.51 -4.69
N THR A 53 6.20 -31.17 -5.49
CA THR A 53 6.10 -29.87 -6.17
C THR A 53 6.02 -28.73 -5.18
N LEU A 54 5.18 -28.85 -4.14
CA LEU A 54 5.05 -27.83 -3.11
C LEU A 54 6.35 -27.62 -2.34
N THR A 55 7.11 -28.68 -2.07
CA THR A 55 8.43 -28.59 -1.41
C THR A 55 9.44 -27.80 -2.23
N LEU A 56 9.37 -27.85 -3.57
CA LEU A 56 10.20 -27.03 -4.46
C LEU A 56 9.74 -25.57 -4.53
N LEU A 57 8.43 -25.31 -4.32
CA LEU A 57 7.84 -23.96 -4.35
C LEU A 57 7.88 -23.25 -3.01
N GLY A 58 8.05 -23.99 -1.91
CA GLY A 58 8.11 -23.48 -0.56
C GLY A 58 9.32 -22.57 -0.30
N PRO A 59 9.38 -21.93 0.88
CA PRO A 59 10.41 -20.95 1.19
C PRO A 59 11.84 -21.51 1.08
N THR A 60 12.76 -20.70 0.56
CA THR A 60 14.20 -21.02 0.50
C THR A 60 14.73 -21.18 1.91
N GLY A 61 15.07 -22.40 2.31
CA GLY A 61 15.46 -22.71 3.68
C GLY A 61 14.69 -23.87 4.32
N THR A 62 13.76 -24.50 3.60
CA THR A 62 13.20 -25.81 4.01
C THR A 62 14.35 -26.75 4.35
N ARG A 63 14.43 -27.17 5.62
CA ARG A 63 15.54 -28.00 6.11
C ARG A 63 15.62 -29.28 5.28
N PRO A 64 16.83 -29.81 5.00
CA PRO A 64 16.98 -31.10 4.32
C PRO A 64 16.09 -32.16 4.98
N GLY A 65 15.22 -32.80 4.20
CA GLY A 65 14.28 -33.82 4.67
C GLY A 65 12.91 -33.32 5.15
N MET A 66 12.65 -32.01 5.21
CA MET A 66 11.31 -31.48 5.46
C MET A 66 10.50 -31.37 4.17
N GLN A 67 9.23 -31.76 4.25
CA GLN A 67 8.30 -31.78 3.13
C GLN A 67 7.18 -30.78 3.37
N VAL A 68 6.83 -30.03 2.33
CA VAL A 68 5.75 -29.05 2.34
C VAL A 68 4.47 -29.75 1.87
N LEU A 69 3.52 -29.89 2.80
CA LEU A 69 2.27 -30.65 2.55
C LEU A 69 1.12 -29.74 2.13
N GLY A 70 1.16 -28.49 2.55
CA GLY A 70 0.34 -27.39 2.10
C GLY A 70 1.21 -26.15 1.93
N LEU A 71 0.71 -25.17 1.19
CA LEU A 71 1.39 -23.89 0.99
C LEU A 71 0.33 -22.81 0.79
N THR A 72 0.51 -21.65 1.38
CA THR A 72 -0.31 -20.47 1.07
C THR A 72 0.57 -19.43 0.42
N ARG A 73 0.16 -18.93 -0.75
CA ARG A 73 0.93 -17.95 -1.51
C ARG A 73 0.07 -16.78 -1.94
N GLY A 74 0.38 -15.60 -1.42
CA GLY A 74 -0.16 -14.32 -1.87
C GLY A 74 0.88 -13.54 -2.69
N THR A 75 0.49 -12.99 -3.83
CA THR A 75 1.35 -12.06 -4.58
C THR A 75 1.00 -10.61 -4.24
N ALA A 76 1.95 -9.85 -3.70
CA ALA A 76 1.71 -8.46 -3.33
C ALA A 76 1.40 -7.58 -4.54
N VAL A 77 0.25 -6.90 -4.50
CA VAL A 77 -0.22 -5.97 -5.52
C VAL A 77 -0.44 -4.59 -4.92
N VAL A 78 -0.15 -3.57 -5.72
CA VAL A 78 -0.47 -2.18 -5.41
C VAL A 78 -0.84 -1.48 -6.71
N SER A 79 -1.87 -0.65 -6.67
CA SER A 79 -2.25 0.23 -7.76
C SER A 79 -2.58 1.62 -7.23
N PHE A 80 -2.30 2.61 -8.07
CA PHE A 80 -2.55 4.02 -7.77
C PHE A 80 -3.51 4.58 -8.81
N GLN A 81 -4.63 5.13 -8.35
CA GLN A 81 -5.52 5.93 -9.16
C GLN A 81 -5.34 7.38 -8.77
N THR A 82 -5.06 8.22 -9.78
CA THR A 82 -4.73 9.63 -9.57
C THR A 82 -5.70 10.50 -10.36
N ARG A 83 -6.43 11.37 -9.67
CA ARG A 83 -7.19 12.47 -10.28
C ARG A 83 -6.53 13.79 -9.88
N ILE A 84 -6.24 14.65 -10.85
CA ILE A 84 -5.61 15.95 -10.59
C ILE A 84 -6.61 17.05 -10.91
N VAL A 85 -6.90 17.90 -9.93
CA VAL A 85 -7.63 19.15 -10.14
C VAL A 85 -6.59 20.25 -10.31
N SER A 86 -6.59 20.97 -11.43
CA SER A 86 -5.60 22.00 -11.71
C SER A 86 -6.19 23.35 -12.10
N TYR A 87 -5.38 24.39 -11.92
CA TYR A 87 -5.63 25.75 -12.38
C TYR A 87 -4.38 26.25 -13.10
N VAL A 88 -4.53 26.77 -14.31
CA VAL A 88 -3.45 27.41 -15.07
C VAL A 88 -3.55 28.92 -14.89
N ASP A 89 -2.43 29.57 -14.62
CA ASP A 89 -2.36 31.01 -14.45
C ASP A 89 -2.75 31.76 -15.75
N PRO A 90 -3.18 33.03 -15.67
CA PRO A 90 -3.52 33.80 -16.87
C PRO A 90 -2.36 33.94 -17.87
N GLY A 91 -1.11 33.81 -17.40
CA GLY A 91 0.09 33.82 -18.23
C GLY A 91 0.37 32.52 -18.99
N GLY A 92 -0.39 31.46 -18.74
CA GLY A 92 -0.27 30.16 -19.40
C GLY A 92 1.05 29.41 -19.13
N ARG A 93 1.86 29.88 -18.19
CA ARG A 93 3.20 29.33 -17.90
C ARG A 93 3.23 28.49 -16.64
N TRP A 94 2.35 28.78 -15.70
CA TRP A 94 2.32 28.14 -14.40
C TRP A 94 0.98 27.45 -14.14
N GLU A 95 1.03 26.29 -13.50
CA GLU A 95 -0.15 25.61 -12.99
C GLU A 95 -0.02 25.35 -11.49
N CYS A 96 -1.19 25.30 -10.86
CA CYS A 96 -1.38 24.69 -9.56
C CYS A 96 -2.14 23.38 -9.73
N ALA A 97 -1.79 22.35 -8.97
CA ALA A 97 -2.34 21.01 -9.07
C ALA A 97 -2.64 20.44 -7.68
N SER A 98 -3.83 19.88 -7.52
CA SER A 98 -4.28 19.19 -6.32
C SER A 98 -4.53 17.71 -6.65
N PRO A 99 -3.59 16.82 -6.29
CA PRO A 99 -3.75 15.38 -6.53
C PRO A 99 -4.73 14.76 -5.53
N GLN A 100 -5.63 13.94 -6.05
CA GLN A 100 -6.57 13.12 -5.32
C GLN A 100 -6.18 11.66 -5.58
N LEU A 101 -5.56 11.03 -4.59
CA LEU A 101 -4.96 9.71 -4.72
C LEU A 101 -5.84 8.65 -4.06
N THR A 102 -6.08 7.57 -4.80
CA THR A 102 -6.62 6.32 -4.24
C THR A 102 -5.57 5.24 -4.43
N VAL A 103 -5.12 4.65 -3.31
CA VAL A 103 -4.12 3.58 -3.30
C VAL A 103 -4.83 2.28 -2.93
N THR A 104 -4.84 1.34 -3.87
CA THR A 104 -5.37 0.00 -3.64
C THR A 104 -4.22 -0.95 -3.41
N TYR A 105 -4.24 -1.72 -2.32
CA TYR A 105 -3.12 -2.57 -1.92
C TYR A 105 -3.61 -3.90 -1.32
N GLY A 106 -2.87 -4.99 -1.56
CA GLY A 106 -3.21 -6.30 -1.00
C GLY A 106 -2.47 -7.45 -1.65
N PHE A 107 -3.09 -8.63 -1.69
CA PHE A 107 -2.56 -9.82 -2.35
C PHE A 107 -3.49 -10.28 -3.46
N SER A 108 -2.96 -10.47 -4.67
CA SER A 108 -3.68 -11.09 -5.79
C SER A 108 -2.70 -11.66 -6.83
N PRO A 109 -2.85 -12.93 -7.25
CA PRO A 109 -3.75 -13.91 -6.66
C PRO A 109 -3.29 -14.34 -5.25
N MET A 110 -4.23 -14.87 -4.46
CA MET A 110 -3.94 -15.67 -3.27
C MET A 110 -4.38 -17.12 -3.51
N THR A 111 -3.45 -18.05 -3.34
CA THR A 111 -3.72 -19.48 -3.55
C THR A 111 -3.31 -20.27 -2.33
N VAL A 112 -4.25 -21.09 -1.85
CA VAL A 112 -4.02 -22.13 -0.85
C VAL A 112 -3.83 -23.44 -1.58
N TYR A 113 -2.71 -24.09 -1.33
CA TYR A 113 -2.34 -25.39 -1.89
C TYR A 113 -2.49 -26.44 -0.79
N VAL A 114 -3.13 -27.56 -1.12
CA VAL A 114 -3.02 -28.79 -0.33
C VAL A 114 -2.58 -29.90 -1.26
N ALA A 115 -1.54 -30.63 -0.88
CA ALA A 115 -0.96 -31.66 -1.73
C ALA A 115 -2.03 -32.69 -2.15
N ARG A 116 -2.04 -33.02 -3.45
CA ARG A 116 -3.02 -33.93 -4.08
C ARG A 116 -3.06 -35.33 -3.46
N GLU A 117 -1.98 -35.74 -2.80
CA GLU A 117 -1.86 -37.01 -2.10
C GLU A 117 -2.83 -37.11 -0.90
N PHE A 118 -3.41 -35.99 -0.44
CA PHE A 118 -4.40 -35.93 0.63
C PHE A 118 -5.79 -35.60 0.08
N PRO A 119 -6.69 -36.59 -0.08
CA PRO A 119 -8.02 -36.36 -0.64
C PRO A 119 -8.84 -35.36 0.17
N LYS A 120 -9.56 -34.46 -0.51
CA LYS A 120 -10.43 -33.48 0.13
C LYS A 120 -11.42 -34.16 1.08
N GLY A 121 -11.53 -33.64 2.30
CA GLY A 121 -12.41 -34.16 3.35
C GLY A 121 -11.80 -35.27 4.22
N SER A 122 -10.63 -35.82 3.86
CA SER A 122 -9.86 -36.70 4.75
C SER A 122 -9.39 -35.96 6.01
N CYS A 123 -9.06 -36.71 7.06
CA CYS A 123 -8.46 -36.11 8.26
C CYS A 123 -7.20 -35.31 7.91
N ALA A 124 -6.28 -35.92 7.14
CA ALA A 124 -5.04 -35.28 6.75
C ALA A 124 -5.26 -33.97 5.98
N TRP A 125 -6.19 -33.99 5.01
CA TRP A 125 -6.56 -32.79 4.26
C TRP A 125 -7.11 -31.68 5.19
N ASN A 126 -8.01 -32.02 6.11
CA ASN A 126 -8.59 -31.05 7.03
C ASN A 126 -7.53 -30.41 7.94
N GLU A 127 -6.58 -31.20 8.44
CA GLU A 127 -5.47 -30.69 9.27
C GLU A 127 -4.55 -29.74 8.49
N ILE A 128 -4.12 -30.14 7.30
CA ILE A 128 -3.24 -29.34 6.44
C ILE A 128 -3.96 -28.07 6.01
N HIS A 129 -5.18 -28.18 5.48
CA HIS A 129 -5.96 -27.02 5.05
C HIS A 129 -6.20 -26.03 6.18
N ARG A 130 -6.53 -26.51 7.39
CA ARG A 130 -6.72 -25.63 8.55
C ARG A 130 -5.42 -24.92 8.94
N HIS A 131 -4.28 -25.59 8.82
CA HIS A 131 -2.98 -24.94 9.00
C HIS A 131 -2.77 -23.84 7.95
N GLU A 132 -3.02 -24.12 6.67
CA GLU A 132 -2.90 -23.11 5.59
C GLU A 132 -3.83 -21.90 5.78
N LEU A 133 -5.04 -22.10 6.32
CA LEU A 133 -5.92 -20.98 6.65
C LEU A 133 -5.36 -20.05 7.73
N ARG A 134 -4.41 -20.51 8.57
CA ARG A 134 -3.70 -19.62 9.51
C ARG A 134 -2.79 -18.66 8.76
N HIS A 135 -2.17 -19.09 7.67
CA HIS A 135 -1.38 -18.22 6.78
C HIS A 135 -2.26 -17.21 6.06
N VAL A 136 -3.44 -17.62 5.57
CA VAL A 136 -4.43 -16.69 5.02
C VAL A 136 -4.80 -15.60 6.04
N GLN A 137 -5.05 -15.98 7.30
CA GLN A 137 -5.33 -15.03 8.36
C GLN A 137 -4.15 -14.08 8.61
N ALA A 138 -2.92 -14.61 8.66
CA ALA A 138 -1.72 -13.79 8.82
C ALA A 138 -1.55 -12.76 7.68
N TYR A 139 -1.86 -13.13 6.44
CA TYR A 139 -1.92 -12.20 5.31
C TYR A 139 -2.93 -11.07 5.54
N GLN A 140 -4.15 -11.41 5.96
CA GLN A 140 -5.22 -10.43 6.17
C GLN A 140 -4.93 -9.49 7.34
N ASP A 141 -4.45 -10.04 8.46
CA ASP A 141 -4.09 -9.28 9.65
C ASP A 141 -2.92 -8.35 9.39
N HIS A 142 -1.91 -8.80 8.64
CA HIS A 142 -0.78 -7.97 8.26
C HIS A 142 -1.22 -6.75 7.43
N LEU A 143 -2.09 -6.95 6.43
CA LEU A 143 -2.64 -5.82 5.64
C LEU A 143 -3.41 -4.82 6.51
N ALA A 144 -4.19 -5.31 7.48
CA ALA A 144 -4.87 -4.43 8.42
C ALA A 144 -3.88 -3.66 9.32
N GLY A 145 -2.83 -4.34 9.79
CA GLY A 145 -1.81 -3.77 10.67
C GLY A 145 -0.98 -2.65 10.03
N ILE A 146 -0.66 -2.76 8.74
CA ILE A 146 0.17 -1.74 8.05
C ILE A 146 -0.61 -0.49 7.61
N GLU A 147 -1.95 -0.49 7.71
CA GLU A 147 -2.80 0.54 7.11
C GLU A 147 -2.54 1.94 7.69
N SER A 148 -2.35 2.07 9.01
CA SER A 148 -2.09 3.38 9.65
C SER A 148 -0.73 3.94 9.23
N GLU A 149 0.33 3.15 9.33
CA GLU A 149 1.69 3.56 8.94
C GLU A 149 1.73 3.96 7.46
N LEU A 150 1.08 3.19 6.59
CA LEU A 150 0.99 3.47 5.17
C LEU A 150 0.26 4.79 4.91
N ARG A 151 -0.89 5.00 5.58
CA ARG A 151 -1.71 6.21 5.47
C ARG A 151 -0.91 7.44 5.87
N GLU A 152 -0.30 7.42 7.06
CA GLU A 152 0.48 8.54 7.58
C GLU A 152 1.68 8.87 6.69
N THR A 153 2.36 7.84 6.17
CA THR A 153 3.51 8.05 5.29
C THR A 153 3.11 8.68 3.96
N LEU A 154 2.04 8.21 3.32
CA LEU A 154 1.56 8.78 2.07
C LEU A 154 0.94 10.17 2.30
N GLN A 155 0.19 10.38 3.38
CA GLN A 155 -0.36 11.69 3.72
C GLN A 155 0.73 12.72 3.93
N ARG A 156 1.80 12.39 4.67
CA ARG A 156 2.95 13.29 4.86
C ARG A 156 3.59 13.71 3.54
N ARG A 157 3.59 12.85 2.51
CA ARG A 157 4.14 13.18 1.20
C ARG A 157 3.19 14.00 0.34
N PHE A 158 1.94 13.57 0.24
CA PHE A 158 1.02 14.03 -0.81
C PHE A 158 0.00 15.04 -0.31
N VAL A 159 -0.37 15.01 0.97
CA VAL A 159 -1.32 15.93 1.59
C VAL A 159 -0.55 17.10 2.20
N THR A 160 0.03 17.90 1.32
CA THR A 160 0.62 19.19 1.68
C THR A 160 -0.49 20.21 1.96
N GLY A 161 -0.22 21.19 2.83
CA GLY A 161 -1.20 22.24 3.16
C GLY A 161 -1.66 23.05 1.95
N ASP A 162 -0.81 23.13 0.91
CA ASP A 162 -1.01 23.88 -0.31
C ASP A 162 -1.01 22.98 -1.56
N PRO A 163 -1.70 23.38 -2.66
CA PRO A 163 -1.58 22.75 -3.97
C PRO A 163 -0.15 22.78 -4.50
N TRP A 164 0.19 21.78 -5.30
CA TRP A 164 1.48 21.68 -5.97
C TRP A 164 1.58 22.76 -7.04
N ARG A 165 2.74 23.42 -7.16
CA ARG A 165 2.96 24.48 -8.16
C ARG A 165 4.09 24.09 -9.10
N GLY A 166 3.93 24.39 -10.39
CA GLY A 166 4.96 24.11 -11.38
C GLY A 166 4.59 24.58 -12.78
N PRO A 167 5.44 24.32 -13.77
CA PRO A 167 5.10 24.62 -15.17
C PRO A 167 3.90 23.77 -15.62
N VAL A 168 3.09 24.35 -16.52
CA VAL A 168 1.90 23.68 -17.08
C VAL A 168 2.24 22.30 -17.63
N GLY A 169 1.39 21.32 -17.32
CA GLY A 169 1.48 19.94 -17.83
C GLY A 169 2.50 19.05 -17.13
N GLN A 170 3.22 19.54 -16.12
CA GLN A 170 4.24 18.73 -15.44
C GLN A 170 3.70 17.96 -14.23
N ALA A 171 2.66 18.44 -13.56
CA ALA A 171 2.20 17.82 -12.31
C ALA A 171 1.84 16.34 -12.48
N ARG A 172 1.16 16.00 -13.59
CA ARG A 172 0.71 14.63 -13.89
C ARG A 172 1.86 13.66 -14.10
N ASN A 173 2.85 14.02 -14.92
CA ASN A 173 3.96 13.12 -15.22
C ASN A 173 4.86 12.93 -13.99
N ARG A 174 5.10 14.01 -13.24
CA ARG A 174 5.90 13.95 -12.01
C ARG A 174 5.27 13.03 -10.96
N ILE A 175 3.96 13.18 -10.70
CA ILE A 175 3.31 12.33 -9.70
C ILE A 175 3.26 10.87 -10.15
N GLN A 176 3.00 10.60 -11.43
CA GLN A 176 2.95 9.23 -11.94
C GLN A 176 4.31 8.55 -11.78
N GLN A 177 5.37 9.22 -12.21
CA GLN A 177 6.74 8.71 -12.10
C GLN A 177 7.11 8.45 -10.63
N GLU A 178 6.80 9.37 -9.72
CA GLU A 178 7.07 9.18 -8.31
C GLU A 178 6.30 7.98 -7.72
N LEU A 179 5.03 7.84 -8.07
CA LEU A 179 4.20 6.73 -7.60
C LEU A 179 4.75 5.38 -8.06
N GLU A 180 5.22 5.29 -9.30
CA GLU A 180 5.77 4.07 -9.88
C GLU A 180 7.17 3.72 -9.36
N GLU A 181 8.09 4.69 -9.37
CA GLU A 181 9.50 4.44 -9.06
C GLU A 181 9.77 4.38 -7.56
N ARG A 182 9.05 5.19 -6.76
CA ARG A 182 9.30 5.32 -5.32
C ARG A 182 8.26 4.59 -4.49
N TRP A 183 6.98 4.84 -4.75
CA TRP A 183 5.91 4.42 -3.83
C TRP A 183 5.45 2.99 -4.06
N ALA A 184 5.30 2.53 -5.31
CA ALA A 184 4.90 1.15 -5.59
C ALA A 184 5.87 0.13 -4.95
N PRO A 185 7.21 0.27 -5.08
CA PRO A 185 8.14 -0.64 -4.42
C PRO A 185 8.12 -0.51 -2.89
N TYR A 186 7.89 0.70 -2.36
CA TYR A 186 7.77 0.91 -0.92
C TYR A 186 6.57 0.17 -0.32
N VAL A 187 5.39 0.33 -0.91
CA VAL A 187 4.17 -0.36 -0.45
C VAL A 187 4.33 -1.87 -0.59
N LYS A 188 4.86 -2.36 -1.71
CA LYS A 188 5.14 -3.80 -1.89
C LYS A 188 6.06 -4.36 -0.81
N ARG A 189 7.14 -3.64 -0.44
CA ARG A 189 8.02 -4.06 0.66
C ARG A 189 7.30 -4.11 2.00
N MET A 190 6.42 -3.15 2.29
CA MET A 190 5.61 -3.19 3.52
C MET A 190 4.70 -4.41 3.56
N ILE A 191 4.02 -4.71 2.45
CA ILE A 191 3.15 -5.89 2.32
C ILE A 191 3.95 -7.18 2.51
N ASN A 192 5.11 -7.31 1.88
CA ASN A 192 5.95 -8.51 1.96
C ASN A 192 6.60 -8.77 3.33
N LYS A 193 6.53 -7.82 4.28
CA LYS A 193 6.98 -8.09 5.67
C LYS A 193 6.15 -9.19 6.35
N VAL A 194 4.98 -9.54 5.82
CA VAL A 194 4.17 -10.66 6.29
C VAL A 194 4.93 -11.99 6.33
N ASP A 195 5.97 -12.16 5.50
CA ASP A 195 6.79 -13.37 5.47
C ASP A 195 7.41 -13.67 6.84
N GLN A 196 7.68 -12.63 7.65
CA GLN A 196 8.16 -12.79 9.02
C GLN A 196 7.09 -13.40 9.93
N THR A 197 5.84 -12.96 9.81
CA THR A 197 4.70 -13.51 10.56
C THR A 197 4.38 -14.93 10.13
N GLN A 198 4.44 -15.23 8.83
CA GLN A 198 4.24 -16.59 8.31
C GLN A 198 5.30 -17.56 8.84
N ALA A 199 6.56 -17.13 8.92
CA ALA A 199 7.63 -17.96 9.46
C ALA A 199 7.44 -18.34 10.95
N LEU A 200 6.65 -17.55 11.71
CA LEU A 200 6.29 -17.88 13.10
C LEU A 200 5.18 -18.95 13.20
N ILE A 201 4.44 -19.19 12.11
CA ILE A 201 3.44 -20.26 12.02
C ILE A 201 4.12 -21.59 11.67
N ASP A 202 5.10 -21.56 10.76
CA ASP A 202 5.81 -22.73 10.23
C ASP A 202 6.97 -23.18 11.12
N THR A 203 6.71 -23.40 12.42
CA THR A 203 7.74 -23.86 13.35
C THR A 203 8.02 -25.36 13.18
N PRO A 204 9.23 -25.86 13.48
CA PRO A 204 9.54 -27.29 13.47
C PRO A 204 8.58 -28.12 14.33
N GLU A 205 8.14 -27.58 15.46
CA GLU A 205 7.18 -28.20 16.36
C GLU A 205 5.80 -28.35 15.71
N GLU A 206 5.36 -27.32 14.97
CA GLU A 206 4.11 -27.37 14.21
C GLU A 206 4.17 -28.39 13.08
N TYR A 207 5.29 -28.47 12.34
CA TYR A 207 5.51 -29.54 11.35
C TYR A 207 5.44 -30.93 11.97
N ALA A 208 6.08 -31.13 13.12
CA ALA A 208 6.04 -32.41 13.83
C ALA A 208 4.62 -32.76 14.29
N ARG A 209 3.87 -31.78 14.82
CA ARG A 209 2.48 -31.93 15.23
C ARG A 209 1.60 -32.35 14.05
N VAL A 210 1.64 -31.62 12.94
CA VAL A 210 0.86 -31.93 11.73
C VAL A 210 1.24 -33.31 11.20
N ALA A 211 2.53 -33.63 11.08
CA ALA A 211 2.98 -34.93 10.59
C ALA A 211 2.55 -36.13 11.47
N SER A 212 2.37 -35.92 12.77
CA SER A 212 1.89 -36.93 13.72
C SER A 212 0.37 -37.04 13.81
N SER A 213 -0.37 -36.11 13.18
CA SER A 213 -1.82 -36.08 13.22
C SER A 213 -2.45 -37.22 12.41
N CYS A 214 -3.77 -37.42 12.57
CA CYS A 214 -4.55 -38.40 11.80
C CYS A 214 -4.01 -39.84 11.90
N GLY A 215 -3.61 -40.26 13.11
CA GLY A 215 -3.08 -41.60 13.35
C GLY A 215 -1.80 -41.91 12.57
N GLY A 216 -1.02 -40.88 12.20
CA GLY A 216 0.22 -41.01 11.44
C GLY A 216 0.03 -41.29 9.95
N GLU A 217 -1.19 -41.13 9.41
CA GLU A 217 -1.47 -41.22 7.97
C GLU A 217 -0.54 -40.31 7.16
N ILE A 218 -0.39 -39.06 7.59
CA ILE A 218 0.45 -38.06 6.93
C ILE A 218 1.88 -38.57 6.79
N ARG A 219 2.49 -39.00 7.90
CA ARG A 219 3.86 -39.56 7.90
C ARG A 219 4.01 -40.80 7.01
N ARG A 220 2.95 -41.61 6.84
CA ARG A 220 2.98 -42.83 6.02
C ARG A 220 2.98 -42.50 4.52
N LEU A 221 2.19 -41.50 4.11
CA LEU A 221 2.05 -41.08 2.72
C LEU A 221 3.24 -40.27 2.21
N THR A 222 4.03 -39.71 3.12
CA THR A 222 5.14 -38.82 2.76
C THR A 222 6.52 -39.46 2.96
N ARG A 223 6.59 -40.72 3.40
CA ARG A 223 7.84 -41.49 3.48
C ARG A 223 8.40 -41.86 2.11
#